data_AF-A0A535W5T7-F1
#
_entry.id   AF-A0A535W5T7-F1
#
_cell.length_a   1.000
_cell.length_b   1.000
_cell.length_c   1.000
_cell.angle_alpha   90.00
_cell.angle_beta   90.00
_cell.angle_gamma   90.00
#
_symmetry.space_group_name_H-M   'P 1'
#
loop_
_entity.id
_entity.type
_entity.pdbx_description
1 polymer ?
#
loop_
_entity_poly.entity_id
_entity_poly.type
_entity_poly.pdbx_seq_one_letter_code
_entity_poly.pdbx_strand_id
1 'polypeptide(L)'
;TLDEEMETIHLYVVRGEEKRPYTAFPLLCAFLCLVGIVAVTIYSVRYPYYEHERLTVPATFLPLKVFTAEVPIIPTGVKTYPATYARGTLTLTNGSVLSEVLPRGVIFNGVNGVEVRTTESVFIPAGSASGYGVAVVPAKTIQAGKTGNIQTLAINAVYGTALYVRNLIPFSGGKDAYSVIVQLPKDRQTAINIARAFVASQKAQVPATLASPCKENLLGASNKMVVSWGCQFVTYHVPSYMCVLGAKLEGKDFFVTVEFTPPPHKIWVK
;
A
#
# COMPACT_ATOMS: atom_id res chain seq x y z
N THR A 1 -26.02 44.29 119.23
CA THR A 1 -26.32 43.54 117.99
C THR A 1 -26.57 44.56 116.90
N LEU A 2 -26.00 44.34 115.69
CA LEU A 2 -25.63 45.31 114.64
C LEU A 2 -24.30 46.00 115.00
N ASP A 3 -23.10 45.60 114.54
CA ASP A 3 -22.62 45.06 113.25
C ASP A 3 -22.97 45.95 112.06
N GLU A 4 -22.08 46.93 111.79
CA GLU A 4 -21.93 47.59 110.50
C GLU A 4 -20.46 47.51 110.08
N GLU A 5 -20.21 46.72 109.04
CA GLU A 5 -18.96 46.58 108.30
C GLU A 5 -18.52 47.92 107.71
N MET A 6 -17.28 48.35 108.00
CA MET A 6 -16.65 49.43 107.24
C MET A 6 -15.98 48.87 105.97
N GLU A 7 -16.57 49.21 104.83
CA GLU A 7 -16.07 48.90 103.47
C GLU A 7 -14.65 49.45 103.26
N THR A 8 -13.71 48.54 102.97
CA THR A 8 -12.34 48.88 102.58
C THR A 8 -12.27 48.95 101.05
N ILE A 9 -12.27 50.17 100.50
CA ILE A 9 -12.13 50.39 99.05
C ILE A 9 -10.66 50.27 98.66
N HIS A 10 -10.29 49.16 98.01
CA HIS A 10 -8.95 49.00 97.42
C HIS A 10 -8.88 49.72 96.07
N LEU A 11 -8.22 50.87 96.06
CA LEU A 11 -7.84 51.60 94.85
C LEU A 11 -6.71 50.87 94.11
N TYR A 12 -7.01 50.23 92.98
CA TYR A 12 -6.00 49.70 92.06
C TYR A 12 -5.60 50.79 91.06
N VAL A 13 -4.49 51.48 91.35
CA VAL A 13 -3.84 52.37 90.38
C VAL A 13 -2.97 51.50 89.46
N VAL A 14 -3.48 51.18 88.27
CA VAL A 14 -2.69 50.53 87.22
C VAL A 14 -1.80 51.58 86.55
N ARG A 15 -0.49 51.44 86.71
CA ARG A 15 0.52 52.23 85.99
C ARG A 15 0.34 51.98 84.49
N GLY A 16 0.18 53.05 83.70
CA GLY A 16 0.14 52.93 82.24
C GLY A 16 1.40 52.24 81.74
N GLU A 17 1.25 51.09 81.09
CA GLU A 17 2.37 50.39 80.46
C GLU A 17 2.96 51.26 79.36
N GLU A 18 4.27 51.49 79.45
CA GLU A 18 5.06 52.10 78.39
C GLU A 18 4.86 51.31 77.10
N LYS A 19 4.51 52.02 76.01
CA LYS A 19 4.44 51.47 74.65
C LYS A 19 5.79 50.84 74.31
N ARG A 20 5.89 49.51 74.45
CA ARG A 20 7.05 48.76 73.99
C ARG A 20 7.19 48.98 72.47
N PRO A 21 8.39 49.28 71.97
CA PRO A 21 8.60 49.42 70.54
C PRO A 21 8.23 48.10 69.86
N TYR A 22 7.41 48.18 68.81
CA TYR A 22 7.07 47.04 67.97
C TYR A 22 8.37 46.37 67.50
N THR A 23 8.71 45.21 68.07
CA THR A 23 9.78 44.38 67.55
C THR A 23 9.33 43.92 66.17
N ALA A 24 10.17 44.03 65.14
CA ALA A 24 9.80 43.66 63.77
C ALA A 24 9.57 42.14 63.58
N PHE A 25 9.89 41.34 64.60
CA PHE A 25 9.87 39.89 64.57
C PHE A 25 8.48 39.24 64.37
N PRO A 26 7.39 39.65 65.06
CA PRO A 26 6.07 39.07 64.84
C PRO A 26 5.52 39.43 63.44
N LEU A 27 5.87 40.61 62.92
CA LEU A 27 5.46 41.08 61.59
C LEU A 27 6.13 40.26 60.48
N LEU A 28 7.41 39.93 60.66
CA LEU A 28 8.16 39.08 59.74
C LEU A 28 7.64 37.63 59.76
N CYS A 29 7.32 37.08 60.95
CA CYS A 29 6.66 35.78 61.06
C CYS A 29 5.28 35.76 60.36
N ALA A 30 4.44 36.78 60.56
CA ALA A 30 3.14 36.87 59.92
C ALA A 30 3.27 36.95 58.38
N PHE A 31 4.24 37.70 57.86
CA PHE A 31 4.51 37.79 56.42
C PHE A 31 4.97 36.44 55.85
N LEU A 32 5.87 35.72 56.52
CA LEU A 32 6.30 34.39 56.09
C LEU A 32 5.15 33.37 56.10
N CYS A 33 4.25 33.43 57.09
CA CYS A 33 3.04 32.60 57.10
C CYS A 33 2.12 32.90 55.90
N LEU A 34 1.93 34.19 55.57
CA LEU A 34 1.12 34.61 54.42
C LEU A 34 1.72 34.14 53.09
N VAL A 35 3.03 34.29 52.91
CA VAL A 35 3.76 33.79 51.73
C VAL A 35 3.63 32.27 51.63
N GLY A 36 3.71 31.55 52.75
CA GLY A 36 3.49 30.10 52.80
C GLY A 36 2.09 29.69 52.33
N ILE A 37 1.05 30.38 52.81
CA ILE A 37 -0.33 30.11 52.38
C ILE A 37 -0.51 30.38 50.88
N VAL A 38 0.00 31.50 50.37
CA VAL A 38 -0.08 31.86 48.94
C VAL A 38 0.69 30.85 48.07
N ALA A 39 1.86 30.39 48.51
CA ALA A 39 2.63 29.38 47.79
C ALA A 39 1.86 28.04 47.73
N VAL A 40 1.22 27.63 48.83
CA VAL A 40 0.41 26.41 48.88
C VAL A 40 -0.82 26.52 47.99
N THR A 41 -1.51 27.67 47.95
CA THR A 41 -2.68 27.86 47.08
C THR A 41 -2.33 27.90 45.60
N ILE A 42 -1.22 28.54 45.21
CA ILE A 42 -0.75 28.53 43.82
C ILE A 42 -0.31 27.12 43.41
N TYR A 43 0.35 26.40 44.31
CA TYR A 43 0.78 25.02 44.07
C TYR A 43 -0.41 24.09 43.86
N SER A 44 -1.43 24.15 44.72
CA SER A 44 -2.61 23.28 44.60
C SER A 44 -3.46 23.57 43.35
N VAL A 45 -3.51 24.82 42.88
CA VAL A 45 -4.15 25.16 41.60
C VAL A 45 -3.37 24.63 40.39
N ARG A 46 -2.03 24.60 40.47
CA ARG A 46 -1.18 24.08 39.38
C ARG A 46 -1.11 22.56 39.35
N TYR A 47 -1.29 21.89 40.48
CA TYR A 47 -1.22 20.44 40.61
C TYR A 47 -2.50 19.90 41.27
N PRO A 48 -3.64 19.95 40.57
CA PRO A 48 -4.85 19.31 41.07
C PRO A 48 -4.59 17.83 41.36
N TYR A 49 -5.04 17.37 42.53
CA TYR A 49 -4.97 15.98 42.92
C TYR A 49 -6.03 15.20 42.15
N TYR A 50 -5.63 14.35 41.21
CA TYR A 50 -6.53 13.46 40.50
C TYR A 50 -6.58 12.11 41.20
N GLU A 51 -7.75 11.72 41.70
CA GLU A 51 -7.97 10.33 42.11
C GLU A 51 -8.26 9.49 40.87
N HIS A 52 -7.45 8.46 40.65
CA HIS A 52 -7.68 7.48 39.61
C HIS A 52 -8.51 6.32 40.16
N GLU A 53 -9.81 6.33 39.88
CA GLU A 53 -10.69 5.20 40.19
C GLU A 53 -10.93 4.34 38.94
N ARG A 54 -10.94 3.01 39.11
CA ARG A 54 -11.30 2.07 38.05
C ARG A 54 -12.80 1.78 38.14
N LEU A 55 -13.58 2.36 37.25
CA LEU A 55 -15.00 2.05 37.13
C LEU A 55 -15.23 1.00 36.03
N THR A 56 -16.03 -0.02 36.33
CA THR A 56 -16.55 -0.98 35.35
C THR A 56 -17.85 -0.46 34.75
N VAL A 57 -17.81 -0.04 33.48
CA VAL A 57 -19.01 0.41 32.75
C VAL A 57 -19.54 -0.74 31.89
N PRO A 58 -20.86 -1.00 31.86
CA PRO A 58 -21.42 -2.01 30.98
C PRO A 58 -21.22 -1.60 29.52
N ALA A 59 -20.52 -2.46 28.78
CA ALA A 59 -20.30 -2.34 27.35
C ALA A 59 -21.01 -3.50 26.63
N THR A 60 -21.75 -3.17 25.57
CA THR A 60 -22.43 -4.15 24.71
C THR A 60 -21.69 -4.24 23.39
N PHE A 61 -21.21 -5.44 23.05
CA PHE A 61 -20.65 -5.74 21.74
C PHE A 61 -21.80 -5.93 20.74
N LEU A 62 -21.81 -5.11 19.68
CA LEU A 62 -22.78 -5.26 18.59
C LEU A 62 -22.38 -6.42 17.66
N PRO A 63 -23.28 -6.92 16.82
CA PRO A 63 -22.90 -7.89 15.79
C PRO A 63 -21.77 -7.36 14.90
N LEU A 64 -20.86 -8.25 14.49
CA LEU A 64 -19.80 -7.94 13.54
C LEU A 64 -20.43 -7.39 12.26
N LYS A 65 -20.06 -6.18 11.85
CA LYS A 65 -20.46 -5.65 10.54
C LYS A 65 -19.33 -5.86 9.54
N VAL A 66 -19.70 -6.34 8.37
CA VAL A 66 -18.78 -6.57 7.26
C VAL A 66 -19.07 -5.56 6.17
N PHE A 67 -18.05 -4.80 5.79
CA PHE A 67 -18.09 -3.89 4.65
C PHE A 67 -17.32 -4.51 3.52
N THR A 68 -17.88 -4.49 2.30
CA THR A 68 -17.25 -5.13 1.15
C THR A 68 -17.28 -4.21 -0.06
N ALA A 69 -16.21 -4.24 -0.84
CA ALA A 69 -16.15 -3.59 -2.14
C ALA A 69 -15.48 -4.52 -3.16
N GLU A 70 -16.04 -4.56 -4.35
CA GLU A 70 -15.51 -5.28 -5.50
C GLU A 70 -15.09 -4.26 -6.56
N VAL A 71 -13.85 -4.37 -7.06
CA VAL A 71 -13.28 -3.46 -8.06
C VAL A 71 -12.62 -4.29 -9.17
N PRO A 72 -12.91 -4.01 -10.44
CA PRO A 72 -12.24 -4.67 -11.55
C PRO A 72 -10.77 -4.27 -11.63
N ILE A 73 -9.91 -5.21 -12.05
CA ILE A 73 -8.51 -4.90 -12.33
C ILE A 73 -8.40 -4.47 -13.79
N ILE A 74 -8.01 -3.22 -14.03
CA ILE A 74 -7.82 -2.67 -15.37
C ILE A 74 -6.35 -2.88 -15.75
N PRO A 75 -6.03 -3.77 -16.72
CA PRO A 75 -4.65 -4.02 -17.10
C PRO A 75 -4.11 -2.86 -17.94
N THR A 76 -2.90 -2.39 -17.62
CA THR A 76 -2.25 -1.27 -18.33
C THR A 76 -0.96 -1.66 -19.02
N GLY A 77 -0.41 -2.84 -18.72
CA GLY A 77 0.80 -3.32 -19.35
C GLY A 77 0.57 -3.70 -20.81
N VAL A 78 1.59 -3.51 -21.63
CA VAL A 78 1.62 -3.97 -23.02
C VAL A 78 2.83 -4.85 -23.22
N LYS A 79 2.61 -6.07 -23.70
CA LYS A 79 3.68 -7.01 -24.08
C LYS A 79 3.68 -7.17 -25.58
N THR A 80 4.76 -6.76 -26.22
CA THR A 80 4.97 -6.87 -27.67
C THR A 80 5.75 -8.12 -27.99
N TYR A 81 5.27 -8.88 -28.97
CA TYR A 81 5.95 -10.02 -29.56
C TYR A 81 6.51 -9.60 -30.92
N PRO A 82 7.83 -9.71 -31.16
CA PRO A 82 8.43 -9.29 -32.41
C PRO A 82 7.98 -10.18 -33.57
N ALA A 83 8.03 -9.61 -34.79
CA ALA A 83 7.78 -10.37 -36.00
C ALA A 83 8.80 -11.50 -36.17
N THR A 84 8.38 -12.61 -36.79
CA THR A 84 9.21 -13.78 -37.04
C THR A 84 9.51 -13.92 -38.53
N TYR A 85 10.68 -14.49 -38.84
CA TYR A 85 11.12 -14.73 -40.22
C TYR A 85 10.58 -16.06 -40.72
N ALA A 86 10.15 -16.09 -41.98
CA ALA A 86 9.78 -17.35 -42.62
C ALA A 86 11.04 -18.17 -42.92
N ARG A 87 10.93 -19.48 -42.78
CA ARG A 87 12.00 -20.45 -43.00
C ARG A 87 11.61 -21.43 -44.08
N GLY A 88 12.60 -21.92 -44.79
CA GLY A 88 12.46 -22.92 -45.83
C GLY A 88 13.81 -23.43 -46.28
N THR A 89 13.83 -24.08 -47.42
CA THR A 89 15.05 -24.62 -48.03
C THR A 89 15.19 -24.12 -49.46
N LEU A 90 16.44 -23.98 -49.89
CA LEU A 90 16.79 -23.71 -51.28
C LEU A 90 17.41 -24.97 -51.87
N THR A 91 16.92 -25.36 -53.04
CA THR A 91 17.52 -26.36 -53.90
C THR A 91 18.47 -25.64 -54.84
N LEU A 92 19.73 -26.06 -54.78
CA LEU A 92 20.83 -25.55 -55.56
C LEU A 92 21.18 -26.60 -56.60
N THR A 93 21.24 -26.21 -57.86
CA THR A 93 21.56 -27.11 -58.97
C THR A 93 22.71 -26.53 -59.76
N ASN A 94 23.83 -27.25 -59.83
CA ASN A 94 25.06 -26.83 -60.48
C ASN A 94 25.24 -27.55 -61.82
N GLY A 95 25.32 -26.77 -62.89
CA GLY A 95 25.63 -27.22 -64.25
C GLY A 95 27.11 -27.13 -64.65
N SER A 96 27.98 -26.67 -63.76
CA SER A 96 29.42 -26.60 -64.00
C SER A 96 30.09 -27.95 -63.75
N VAL A 97 31.20 -28.21 -64.42
CA VAL A 97 32.09 -29.36 -64.14
C VAL A 97 32.94 -29.16 -62.88
N LEU A 98 32.86 -27.99 -62.25
CA LEU A 98 33.52 -27.66 -60.99
C LEU A 98 32.51 -27.68 -59.84
N SER A 99 32.93 -28.18 -58.68
CA SER A 99 32.15 -28.07 -57.46
C SER A 99 32.24 -26.66 -56.87
N GLU A 100 31.23 -26.29 -56.09
CA GLU A 100 31.15 -24.98 -55.46
C GLU A 100 30.85 -25.12 -53.97
N VAL A 101 31.29 -24.14 -53.17
CA VAL A 101 30.93 -24.04 -51.76
C VAL A 101 30.31 -22.69 -51.52
N LEU A 102 29.06 -22.70 -51.04
CA LEU A 102 28.41 -21.47 -50.60
C LEU A 102 28.59 -21.33 -49.09
N PRO A 103 29.11 -20.19 -48.60
CA PRO A 103 29.18 -19.94 -47.18
C PRO A 103 27.77 -19.68 -46.59
N ARG A 104 27.69 -19.74 -45.26
CA ARG A 104 26.53 -19.25 -44.52
C ARG A 104 26.36 -17.74 -44.77
N GLY A 105 25.13 -17.28 -44.88
CA GLY A 105 24.81 -15.85 -44.92
C GLY A 105 24.72 -15.26 -46.33
N VAL A 106 24.83 -16.08 -47.38
CA VAL A 106 24.63 -15.66 -48.76
C VAL A 106 23.17 -15.25 -48.96
N ILE A 107 22.97 -14.13 -49.66
CA ILE A 107 21.65 -13.57 -49.94
C ILE A 107 21.27 -13.88 -51.39
N PHE A 108 20.05 -14.38 -51.58
CA PHE A 108 19.45 -14.60 -52.88
C PHE A 108 18.18 -13.77 -53.01
N ASN A 109 18.02 -13.19 -54.20
CA ASN A 109 16.92 -12.30 -54.55
C ASN A 109 15.91 -13.07 -55.39
N GLY A 110 14.66 -13.02 -54.96
CA GLY A 110 13.52 -13.57 -55.66
C GLY A 110 12.88 -12.59 -56.61
N VAL A 111 11.87 -13.09 -57.32
CA VAL A 111 10.92 -12.22 -58.00
C VAL A 111 10.21 -11.32 -56.98
N ASN A 112 9.90 -10.08 -57.39
CA ASN A 112 9.20 -9.07 -56.59
C ASN A 112 9.96 -8.56 -55.35
N GLY A 113 11.31 -8.61 -55.36
CA GLY A 113 12.14 -7.97 -54.33
C GLY A 113 12.20 -8.72 -52.99
N VAL A 114 11.81 -9.99 -52.96
CA VAL A 114 12.00 -10.84 -51.79
C VAL A 114 13.46 -11.24 -51.68
N GLU A 115 14.00 -11.22 -50.47
CA GLU A 115 15.37 -11.67 -50.23
C GLU A 115 15.38 -12.81 -49.22
N VAL A 116 16.17 -13.85 -49.50
CA VAL A 116 16.41 -14.98 -48.60
C VAL A 116 17.88 -15.09 -48.29
N ARG A 117 18.20 -15.48 -47.06
CA ARG A 117 19.57 -15.67 -46.59
C ARG A 117 19.80 -17.11 -46.17
N THR A 118 20.88 -17.73 -46.66
CA THR A 118 21.29 -19.08 -46.20
C THR A 118 21.65 -19.04 -44.72
N THR A 119 21.18 -20.04 -43.97
CA THR A 119 21.50 -20.15 -42.54
C THR A 119 22.71 -21.03 -42.27
N GLU A 120 23.16 -21.77 -43.28
CA GLU A 120 24.28 -22.72 -43.21
C GLU A 120 25.11 -22.64 -44.49
N SER A 121 26.35 -23.13 -44.43
CA SER A 121 27.19 -23.35 -45.61
C SER A 121 26.82 -24.67 -46.27
N VAL A 122 27.00 -24.76 -47.59
CA VAL A 122 26.67 -25.97 -48.35
C VAL A 122 27.71 -26.23 -49.42
N PHE A 123 28.12 -27.50 -49.54
CA PHE A 123 28.93 -28.00 -50.64
C PHE A 123 27.99 -28.43 -51.78
N ILE A 124 28.24 -27.93 -52.98
CA ILE A 124 27.47 -28.21 -54.17
C ILE A 124 28.36 -29.04 -55.10
N PRO A 125 28.01 -30.31 -55.36
CA PRO A 125 28.78 -31.15 -56.27
C PRO A 125 28.88 -30.54 -57.68
N ALA A 126 29.91 -30.92 -58.43
CA ALA A 126 29.98 -30.66 -59.86
C ALA A 126 28.89 -31.43 -60.60
N GLY A 127 28.39 -30.86 -61.69
CA GLY A 127 27.63 -31.60 -62.71
C GLY A 127 28.52 -32.51 -63.55
N SER A 128 27.90 -33.46 -64.24
CA SER A 128 28.57 -34.41 -65.13
C SER A 128 27.67 -34.74 -66.34
N ALA A 129 28.17 -35.57 -67.26
CA ALA A 129 27.37 -36.04 -68.40
C ALA A 129 26.09 -36.79 -67.97
N SER A 130 26.03 -37.31 -66.74
CA SER A 130 24.86 -38.00 -66.21
C SER A 130 23.84 -37.08 -65.54
N GLY A 131 24.15 -35.80 -65.34
CA GLY A 131 23.21 -34.83 -64.78
C GLY A 131 23.87 -33.71 -63.95
N TYR A 132 23.02 -32.92 -63.31
CA TYR A 132 23.45 -31.78 -62.49
C TYR A 132 23.88 -32.19 -61.08
N GLY A 133 24.83 -31.44 -60.51
CA GLY A 133 25.10 -31.50 -59.08
C GLY A 133 23.94 -30.85 -58.31
N VAL A 134 23.45 -31.48 -57.25
CA VAL A 134 22.32 -30.96 -56.47
C VAL A 134 22.67 -30.91 -54.99
N ALA A 135 22.34 -29.79 -54.35
CA ALA A 135 22.42 -29.64 -52.91
C ALA A 135 21.20 -28.89 -52.37
N VAL A 136 20.87 -29.11 -51.10
CA VAL A 136 19.78 -28.41 -50.41
C VAL A 136 20.37 -27.67 -49.22
N VAL A 137 20.01 -26.40 -49.06
CA VAL A 137 20.49 -25.56 -47.95
C VAL A 137 19.32 -24.90 -47.23
N PRO A 138 19.30 -24.91 -45.88
CA PRO A 138 18.31 -24.16 -45.13
C PRO A 138 18.53 -22.65 -45.28
N ALA A 139 17.43 -21.91 -45.36
CA ALA A 139 17.43 -20.48 -45.50
C ALA A 139 16.24 -19.85 -44.76
N LYS A 140 16.34 -18.53 -44.56
CA LYS A 140 15.25 -17.73 -43.99
C LYS A 140 15.08 -16.44 -44.77
N THR A 141 13.88 -15.86 -44.76
CA THR A 141 13.65 -14.56 -45.38
C THR A 141 14.33 -13.44 -44.60
N ILE A 142 14.68 -12.37 -45.30
CA ILE A 142 15.22 -11.14 -44.67
C ILE A 142 14.07 -10.29 -44.14
N GLN A 143 12.93 -10.26 -44.83
CA GLN A 143 11.73 -9.62 -44.34
C GLN A 143 11.09 -10.47 -43.24
N ALA A 144 10.92 -9.89 -42.06
CA ALA A 144 10.14 -10.47 -40.96
C ALA A 144 8.64 -10.23 -41.19
N GLY A 145 7.79 -11.06 -40.59
CA GLY A 145 6.35 -10.93 -40.69
C GLY A 145 5.73 -11.90 -41.69
N LYS A 146 4.42 -11.77 -41.88
CA LYS A 146 3.68 -12.58 -42.86
C LYS A 146 4.12 -12.29 -44.28
N THR A 147 4.58 -11.06 -44.55
CA THR A 147 5.15 -10.63 -45.83
C THR A 147 6.42 -11.40 -46.21
N GLY A 148 7.13 -11.98 -45.23
CA GLY A 148 8.25 -12.87 -45.47
C GLY A 148 7.84 -14.26 -45.94
N ASN A 149 6.57 -14.67 -45.83
CA ASN A 149 6.15 -15.95 -46.39
C ASN A 149 6.12 -15.86 -47.91
N ILE A 150 6.83 -16.77 -48.58
CA ILE A 150 6.89 -16.80 -50.03
C ILE A 150 6.42 -18.12 -50.59
N GLN A 151 5.75 -18.02 -51.74
CA GLN A 151 5.28 -19.17 -52.50
C GLN A 151 6.44 -19.96 -53.09
N THR A 152 6.15 -21.20 -53.49
CA THR A 152 7.06 -22.01 -54.31
C THR A 152 7.54 -21.23 -55.54
N LEU A 153 8.82 -21.36 -55.87
CA LEU A 153 9.51 -20.71 -56.97
C LEU A 153 9.55 -19.16 -56.93
N ALA A 154 9.24 -18.55 -55.79
CA ALA A 154 9.49 -17.13 -55.59
C ALA A 154 11.00 -16.79 -55.64
N ILE A 155 11.85 -17.72 -55.21
CA ILE A 155 13.26 -17.78 -55.57
C ILE A 155 13.36 -18.76 -56.73
N ASN A 156 13.69 -18.24 -57.91
CA ASN A 156 13.94 -19.03 -59.12
C ASN A 156 14.84 -18.22 -60.05
N ALA A 157 16.14 -18.28 -59.78
CA ALA A 157 17.13 -17.49 -60.50
C ALA A 157 18.39 -18.31 -60.81
N VAL A 158 19.11 -17.85 -61.82
CA VAL A 158 20.43 -18.36 -62.19
C VAL A 158 21.47 -17.35 -61.72
N TYR A 159 22.46 -17.83 -60.99
CA TYR A 159 23.59 -17.05 -60.50
C TYR A 159 24.85 -17.50 -61.25
N GLY A 160 25.62 -16.53 -61.73
CA GLY A 160 26.75 -16.79 -62.61
C GLY A 160 26.31 -17.45 -63.91
N THR A 161 27.06 -18.48 -64.34
CA THR A 161 26.80 -19.18 -65.60
C THR A 161 26.10 -20.53 -65.44
N ALA A 162 26.09 -21.10 -64.23
CA ALA A 162 25.71 -22.50 -64.05
C ALA A 162 24.96 -22.85 -62.74
N LEU A 163 24.81 -21.91 -61.80
CA LEU A 163 24.18 -22.20 -60.51
C LEU A 163 22.71 -21.77 -60.52
N TYR A 164 21.81 -22.74 -60.49
CA TYR A 164 20.38 -22.49 -60.34
C TYR A 164 19.98 -22.56 -58.88
N VAL A 165 19.26 -21.54 -58.40
CA VAL A 165 18.80 -21.44 -57.01
C VAL A 165 17.28 -21.35 -57.00
N ARG A 166 16.63 -22.33 -56.36
CA ARG A 166 15.17 -22.45 -56.34
C ARG A 166 14.62 -22.78 -54.96
N ASN A 167 13.49 -22.22 -54.60
CA ASN A 167 12.68 -22.78 -53.50
C ASN A 167 11.57 -23.66 -54.09
N LEU A 168 11.71 -24.98 -53.98
CA LEU A 168 10.69 -25.92 -54.49
C LEU A 168 9.49 -26.05 -53.53
N ILE A 169 9.66 -25.60 -52.29
CA ILE A 169 8.66 -25.60 -51.23
C ILE A 169 8.50 -24.13 -50.77
N PRO A 170 7.28 -23.68 -50.39
CA PRO A 170 7.11 -22.33 -49.89
C PRO A 170 7.87 -22.10 -48.58
N PHE A 171 8.37 -20.88 -48.36
CA PHE A 171 8.88 -20.50 -47.05
C PHE A 171 7.69 -20.12 -46.18
N SER A 172 7.67 -20.64 -44.96
CA SER A 172 6.56 -20.47 -44.04
C SER A 172 7.03 -20.19 -42.61
N GLY A 173 6.10 -19.81 -41.73
CA GLY A 173 6.37 -19.51 -40.34
C GLY A 173 6.64 -18.03 -40.04
N GLY A 174 6.62 -17.17 -41.06
CA GLY A 174 6.65 -15.72 -40.88
C GLY A 174 5.32 -15.23 -40.27
N LYS A 175 5.40 -14.59 -39.10
CA LYS A 175 4.26 -14.02 -38.37
C LYS A 175 4.55 -12.57 -38.04
N ASP A 176 3.55 -11.71 -38.21
CA ASP A 176 3.65 -10.28 -37.89
C ASP A 176 3.89 -10.06 -36.39
N ALA A 177 4.47 -8.92 -36.08
CA ALA A 177 4.54 -8.46 -34.69
C ALA A 177 3.12 -8.22 -34.18
N TYR A 178 2.88 -8.56 -32.92
CA TYR A 178 1.61 -8.28 -32.26
C TYR A 178 1.84 -7.93 -30.81
N SER A 179 0.88 -7.20 -30.23
CA SER A 179 0.93 -6.81 -28.83
C SER A 179 -0.29 -7.31 -28.10
N VAL A 180 -0.10 -7.71 -26.84
CA VAL A 180 -1.18 -8.10 -25.94
C VAL A 180 -1.16 -7.23 -24.70
N ILE A 181 -2.35 -6.90 -24.21
CA ILE A 181 -2.51 -6.19 -22.94
C ILE A 181 -2.30 -7.19 -21.81
N VAL A 182 -1.47 -6.83 -20.83
CA VAL A 182 -1.12 -7.67 -19.68
C VAL A 182 -1.35 -6.92 -18.37
N GLN A 183 -1.77 -7.65 -17.35
CA GLN A 183 -1.90 -7.11 -16.01
C GLN A 183 -0.52 -6.94 -15.36
N LEU A 184 -0.24 -5.75 -14.85
CA LEU A 184 0.95 -5.46 -14.06
C LEU A 184 0.66 -5.57 -12.55
N PRO A 185 1.68 -5.79 -11.70
CA PRO A 185 1.52 -5.73 -10.25
C PRO A 185 0.93 -4.40 -9.76
N LYS A 186 1.28 -3.29 -10.43
CA LYS A 186 0.74 -1.95 -10.15
C LYS A 186 -0.77 -1.88 -10.37
N ASP A 187 -1.32 -2.55 -11.39
CA ASP A 187 -2.76 -2.55 -11.68
C ASP A 187 -3.54 -3.18 -10.54
N ARG A 188 -3.02 -4.29 -9.99
CA ARG A 188 -3.60 -4.95 -8.81
C ARG A 188 -3.57 -4.04 -7.58
N GLN A 189 -2.46 -3.34 -7.36
CA GLN A 189 -2.33 -2.42 -6.22
C GLN A 189 -3.30 -1.24 -6.35
N THR A 190 -3.45 -0.69 -7.56
CA THR A 190 -4.42 0.38 -7.83
C THR A 190 -5.84 -0.09 -7.53
N ALA A 191 -6.23 -1.29 -7.98
CA ALA A 191 -7.55 -1.86 -7.69
C ALA A 191 -7.79 -2.06 -6.19
N ILE A 192 -6.78 -2.54 -5.44
CA ILE A 192 -6.85 -2.65 -3.97
C ILE A 192 -7.07 -1.28 -3.32
N ASN A 193 -6.32 -0.27 -3.74
CA ASN A 193 -6.41 1.08 -3.17
C ASN A 193 -7.80 1.68 -3.41
N ILE A 194 -8.35 1.51 -4.62
CA ILE A 194 -9.71 1.96 -4.95
C ILE A 194 -10.74 1.21 -4.11
N ALA A 195 -10.62 -0.12 -3.98
CA ALA A 195 -11.54 -0.92 -3.18
C ALA A 195 -11.50 -0.52 -1.70
N ARG A 196 -10.31 -0.28 -1.13
CA ARG A 196 -10.17 0.25 0.24
C ARG A 196 -10.84 1.60 0.42
N ALA A 197 -10.73 2.50 -0.56
CA ALA A 197 -11.42 3.80 -0.51
C ALA A 197 -12.95 3.64 -0.47
N PHE A 198 -13.50 2.70 -1.25
CA PHE A 198 -14.93 2.38 -1.19
C PHE A 198 -15.35 1.83 0.18
N VAL A 199 -14.62 0.85 0.71
CA VAL A 199 -14.94 0.28 2.04
C VAL A 199 -14.81 1.33 3.15
N ALA A 200 -13.81 2.23 3.06
CA ALA A 200 -13.66 3.36 3.98
C ALA A 200 -14.86 4.30 3.94
N SER A 201 -15.37 4.62 2.75
CA SER A 201 -16.55 5.48 2.59
C SER A 201 -17.82 4.84 3.17
N GLN A 202 -18.02 3.52 2.99
CA GLN A 202 -19.14 2.80 3.58
C GLN A 202 -19.07 2.78 5.11
N LYS A 203 -17.88 2.55 5.67
CA LYS A 203 -17.66 2.58 7.12
C LYS A 203 -17.97 3.96 7.71
N ALA A 204 -17.58 5.03 7.02
CA ALA A 204 -17.81 6.40 7.48
C ALA A 204 -19.31 6.77 7.60
N GLN A 205 -20.20 6.07 6.89
CA GLN A 205 -21.65 6.26 6.99
C GLN A 205 -22.27 5.62 8.23
N VAL A 206 -21.53 4.81 8.99
CA VAL A 206 -22.06 4.16 10.20
C VAL A 206 -21.81 5.06 11.42
N PRO A 207 -22.85 5.58 12.08
CA PRO A 207 -22.74 6.54 13.18
C PRO A 207 -22.28 5.92 14.51
N ALA A 208 -21.50 4.84 14.49
CA ALA A 208 -21.13 4.09 15.69
C ALA A 208 -19.96 4.74 16.44
N THR A 209 -20.07 4.77 17.77
CA THR A 209 -19.21 5.49 18.73
C THR A 209 -17.79 4.94 18.86
N LEU A 210 -17.57 3.65 18.60
CA LEU A 210 -16.23 3.08 18.55
C LEU A 210 -16.20 1.80 17.70
N ALA A 211 -15.31 1.78 16.71
CA ALA A 211 -14.97 0.59 15.94
C ALA A 211 -13.61 0.07 16.44
N SER A 212 -13.50 -1.23 16.71
CA SER A 212 -12.20 -1.89 16.84
C SER A 212 -11.40 -1.70 15.53
N PRO A 213 -10.06 -1.92 15.53
CA PRO A 213 -9.36 -2.09 14.27
C PRO A 213 -10.08 -3.17 13.46
N CYS A 214 -10.50 -2.81 12.24
CA CYS A 214 -11.21 -3.74 11.37
C CYS A 214 -10.21 -4.74 10.81
N LYS A 215 -10.59 -6.02 10.76
CA LYS A 215 -9.78 -7.03 10.10
C LYS A 215 -10.02 -6.96 8.59
N GLU A 216 -8.97 -6.68 7.83
CA GLU A 216 -9.03 -6.70 6.37
C GLU A 216 -8.80 -8.12 5.84
N ASN A 217 -9.68 -8.59 4.97
CA ASN A 217 -9.44 -9.76 4.13
C ASN A 217 -9.46 -9.34 2.66
N LEU A 218 -8.42 -9.74 1.94
CA LEU A 218 -8.26 -9.52 0.50
C LEU A 218 -8.55 -10.83 -0.24
N LEU A 219 -9.55 -10.80 -1.12
CA LEU A 219 -9.86 -11.91 -2.02
C LEU A 219 -9.63 -11.42 -3.45
N GLY A 220 -8.63 -11.98 -4.12
CA GLY A 220 -8.30 -11.61 -5.50
C GLY A 220 -8.62 -12.74 -6.46
N ALA A 221 -9.39 -12.44 -7.51
CA ALA A 221 -9.48 -13.28 -8.70
C ALA A 221 -8.59 -12.69 -9.82
N SER A 222 -8.50 -13.37 -10.96
CA SER A 222 -7.64 -12.96 -12.08
C SER A 222 -8.03 -11.60 -12.69
N ASN A 223 -9.28 -11.17 -12.59
CA ASN A 223 -9.79 -9.94 -13.21
C ASN A 223 -10.44 -8.96 -12.22
N LYS A 224 -10.48 -9.28 -10.92
CA LYS A 224 -11.14 -8.46 -9.91
C LYS A 224 -10.51 -8.59 -8.53
N MET A 225 -10.60 -7.52 -7.76
CA MET A 225 -10.22 -7.49 -6.35
C MET A 225 -11.44 -7.24 -5.49
N VAL A 226 -11.58 -8.05 -4.44
CA VAL A 226 -12.57 -7.87 -3.39
C VAL A 226 -11.84 -7.56 -2.09
N VAL A 227 -12.21 -6.44 -1.48
CA VAL A 227 -11.72 -6.04 -0.15
C VAL A 227 -12.89 -6.12 0.81
N SER A 228 -12.69 -6.81 1.93
CA SER A 228 -13.68 -6.91 3.00
C SER A 228 -13.09 -6.49 4.33
N TRP A 229 -13.80 -5.65 5.08
CA TRP A 229 -13.45 -5.25 6.44
C TRP A 229 -14.50 -5.78 7.41
N GLY A 230 -14.08 -6.67 8.31
CA GLY A 230 -14.89 -7.07 9.46
C GLY A 230 -14.59 -6.16 10.64
N CYS A 231 -15.57 -5.35 11.05
CA CYS A 231 -15.43 -4.39 12.15
C CYS A 231 -16.34 -4.79 13.32
N GLN A 232 -15.76 -4.88 14.52
CA GLN A 232 -16.50 -5.05 15.77
C GLN A 232 -16.84 -3.68 16.33
N PHE A 233 -18.12 -3.46 16.65
CA PHE A 233 -18.59 -2.23 17.24
C PHE A 233 -18.96 -2.45 18.71
N VAL A 234 -18.74 -1.42 19.53
CA VAL A 234 -19.07 -1.44 20.96
C VAL A 234 -19.89 -0.20 21.28
N THR A 235 -21.01 -0.41 21.96
CA THR A 235 -21.84 0.64 22.54
C THR A 235 -21.75 0.56 24.04
N TYR A 236 -21.61 1.70 24.70
CA TYR A 236 -21.49 1.78 26.15
C TYR A 236 -22.36 2.93 26.64
N HIS A 237 -22.85 2.82 27.87
CA HIS A 237 -23.64 3.87 28.49
C HIS A 237 -22.87 4.45 29.67
N VAL A 238 -22.52 5.72 29.58
CA VAL A 238 -21.84 6.45 30.66
C VAL A 238 -22.89 7.29 31.40
N PRO A 239 -22.90 7.26 32.74
CA PRO A 239 -23.78 8.12 33.52
C PRO A 239 -23.61 9.60 33.18
N SER A 240 -24.68 10.38 33.30
CA SER A 240 -24.71 11.80 32.91
C SER A 240 -23.72 12.71 33.65
N TYR A 241 -23.17 12.25 34.77
CA TYR A 241 -22.21 12.98 35.61
C TYR A 241 -20.74 12.72 35.23
N MET A 242 -20.48 11.92 34.19
CA MET A 242 -19.13 11.64 33.69
C MET A 242 -19.00 12.15 32.25
N CYS A 243 -17.87 12.80 31.94
CA CYS A 243 -17.51 13.24 30.60
C CYS A 243 -16.50 12.27 30.00
N VAL A 244 -16.74 11.76 28.79
CA VAL A 244 -15.82 10.84 28.13
C VAL A 244 -14.72 11.63 27.43
N LEU A 245 -13.47 11.45 27.87
CA LEU A 245 -12.30 12.07 27.25
C LEU A 245 -11.74 11.23 26.10
N GLY A 246 -11.94 9.92 26.16
CA GLY A 246 -11.50 9.00 25.12
C GLY A 246 -11.95 7.57 25.41
N ALA A 247 -11.89 6.72 24.40
CA ALA A 247 -12.12 5.30 24.59
C ALA A 247 -11.27 4.49 23.61
N LYS A 248 -10.81 3.34 24.07
CA LYS A 248 -9.87 2.45 23.37
C LYS A 248 -10.27 1.01 23.62
N LEU A 249 -10.12 0.17 22.61
CA LEU A 249 -10.24 -1.27 22.74
C LEU A 249 -8.83 -1.90 22.68
N GLU A 250 -8.46 -2.70 23.67
CA GLU A 250 -7.23 -3.51 23.65
C GLU A 250 -7.58 -4.98 23.85
N GLY A 251 -7.47 -5.77 22.78
CA GLY A 251 -7.86 -7.18 22.81
C GLY A 251 -9.38 -7.34 23.05
N LYS A 252 -9.75 -7.93 24.19
CA LYS A 252 -11.14 -8.09 24.62
C LYS A 252 -11.59 -7.00 25.59
N ASP A 253 -10.66 -6.19 26.08
CA ASP A 253 -10.93 -5.20 27.11
C ASP A 253 -11.23 -3.85 26.47
N PHE A 254 -12.26 -3.20 26.99
CA PHE A 254 -12.70 -1.88 26.57
C PHE A 254 -12.37 -0.87 27.67
N PHE A 255 -11.52 0.09 27.33
CA PHE A 255 -11.07 1.16 28.21
C PHE A 255 -11.78 2.45 27.83
N VAL A 256 -12.44 3.08 28.80
CA VAL A 256 -13.00 4.43 28.66
C VAL A 256 -12.27 5.33 29.62
N THR A 257 -11.66 6.38 29.10
CA THR A 257 -11.10 7.46 29.91
C THR A 257 -12.22 8.47 30.15
N VAL A 258 -12.62 8.61 31.41
CA VAL A 258 -13.67 9.55 31.82
C VAL A 258 -13.10 10.58 32.79
N GLU A 259 -13.62 11.79 32.69
CA GLU A 259 -13.51 12.83 33.71
C GLU A 259 -14.79 12.80 34.54
N PHE A 260 -14.64 12.72 35.86
CA PHE A 260 -15.77 12.66 36.79
C PHE A 260 -15.67 13.81 37.78
N THR A 261 -16.76 14.56 37.94
CA THR A 261 -16.91 15.52 39.04
C THR A 261 -17.69 14.84 40.17
N PRO A 262 -17.07 14.55 41.32
CA PRO A 262 -17.78 13.94 42.43
C PRO A 262 -18.93 14.85 42.87
N PRO A 263 -20.13 14.30 43.12
CA PRO A 263 -21.21 15.07 43.69
C PRO A 263 -20.74 15.61 45.05
N PRO A 264 -21.13 16.84 45.43
CA PRO A 264 -20.73 17.41 46.72
C PRO A 264 -21.16 16.46 47.84
N HIS A 265 -20.18 15.95 48.60
CA HIS A 265 -20.45 15.15 49.78
C HIS A 265 -21.37 15.97 50.69
N LYS A 266 -22.62 15.53 50.84
CA LYS A 266 -23.48 16.06 51.90
C LYS A 266 -22.87 15.61 53.23
N ILE A 267 -22.04 16.48 53.81
CA ILE A 267 -21.59 16.33 55.18
C ILE A 267 -22.84 16.51 56.03
N TRP A 268 -23.44 15.41 56.45
CA TRP A 268 -24.45 15.43 57.50
C TRP A 268 -23.73 15.80 58.78
N VAL A 269 -23.74 17.09 59.11
CA VAL A 269 -23.34 17.56 60.43
C VAL A 269 -24.36 16.99 61.41
N LYS A 270 -23.93 16.02 62.22
CA LYS A 270 -24.68 15.51 63.36
C LYS A 270 -24.47 16.42 64.57
#